data_AF-A0A842LP95-F1
#
_entry.id   AF-A0A842LP95-F1
#
_cell.length_a   1.000
_cell.length_b   1.000
_cell.length_c   1.000
_cell.angle_alpha   90.00
_cell.angle_beta   90.00
_cell.angle_gamma   90.00
#
_symmetry.space_group_name_H-M   'P 1'
#
loop_
_entity.id
_entity.type
_entity.pdbx_description
1 polymer ?
#
loop_
_entity_poly.entity_id
_entity_poly.type
_entity_poly.pdbx_seq_one_letter_code
_entity_poly.pdbx_strand_id
1 'polypeptide(L)'
;MVKEFILDTSAFIRGVKLKGRIITIPEVVGELKDHTSLMNFELSGCRVEEAREEYISEVRRYVKELGEFELSETDVKLLAKALELKGILVTDDYSVQNVASYIGIETSPIIRGKIREVIKWERRCSGCGRRVDSEICPFCGSEVRKKRIRE
;
A
#
# COMPACT_ATOMS: atom_id res chain seq x y z
N MET A 1 -0.90 22.79 -12.50
CA MET A 1 -1.67 21.88 -11.63
C MET A 1 -0.89 21.72 -10.33
N VAL A 2 -1.54 21.86 -9.17
CA VAL A 2 -0.89 21.65 -7.87
C VAL A 2 -0.73 20.15 -7.67
N LYS A 3 0.48 19.68 -7.35
CA LYS A 3 0.73 18.26 -7.04
C LYS A 3 0.10 17.91 -5.69
N GLU A 4 -0.62 16.79 -5.65
CA GLU A 4 -1.19 16.21 -4.44
C GLU A 4 -0.32 15.02 -4.01
N PHE A 5 0.10 15.02 -2.75
CA PHE A 5 0.95 14.00 -2.16
C PHE A 5 0.17 13.28 -1.07
N ILE A 6 0.11 11.97 -1.18
CA ILE A 6 -0.55 11.09 -0.21
C ILE A 6 0.54 10.50 0.67
N LEU A 7 0.52 10.83 1.96
CA LEU A 7 1.55 10.41 2.90
C LEU A 7 1.13 9.18 3.69
N ASP A 8 2.00 8.17 3.65
CA ASP A 8 2.02 7.02 4.53
C ASP A 8 2.63 7.38 5.91
N THR A 9 2.38 6.56 6.93
CA THR A 9 2.99 6.63 8.26
C THR A 9 4.51 6.76 8.17
N SER A 10 5.14 6.02 7.26
CA SER A 10 6.58 6.07 7.01
C SER A 10 7.11 7.48 6.66
N ALA A 11 6.32 8.30 5.96
CA ALA A 11 6.70 9.66 5.59
C ALA A 11 6.75 10.60 6.81
N PHE A 12 5.82 10.45 7.76
CA PHE A 12 5.79 11.25 8.98
C PHE A 12 6.90 10.85 9.96
N ILE A 13 7.16 9.55 10.12
CA ILE A 13 8.29 9.06 10.93
C ILE A 13 9.61 9.63 10.40
N ARG A 14 9.76 9.74 9.08
CA ARG A 14 10.99 10.26 8.44
C ARG A 14 11.04 11.77 8.30
N GLY A 15 9.98 12.50 8.64
CA GLY A 15 9.93 13.96 8.54
C GLY A 15 10.07 14.49 7.12
N VAL A 16 9.47 13.78 6.15
CA VAL A 16 9.50 14.16 4.73
C VAL A 16 8.83 15.53 4.52
N LYS A 17 9.55 16.44 3.84
CA LYS A 17 9.05 17.79 3.53
C LYS A 17 8.81 17.93 2.03
N LEU A 18 7.56 18.16 1.65
CA LEU A 18 7.14 18.31 0.26
C LEU A 18 6.50 19.67 0.03
N LYS A 19 6.65 20.19 -1.20
CA LYS A 19 5.96 21.40 -1.65
C LYS A 19 4.75 20.99 -2.48
N GLY A 20 3.55 21.18 -1.94
CA GLY A 20 2.30 20.80 -2.61
C GLY A 20 1.15 20.66 -1.62
N ARG A 21 0.05 20.08 -2.08
CA ARG A 21 -1.03 19.65 -1.19
C ARG A 21 -0.65 18.32 -0.57
N ILE A 22 -0.64 18.26 0.75
CA ILE A 22 -0.29 17.07 1.52
C ILE A 22 -1.57 16.53 2.14
N ILE A 23 -1.84 15.26 1.87
CA ILE A 23 -3.07 14.57 2.28
C ILE A 23 -2.68 13.23 2.91
N THR A 24 -3.42 12.79 3.91
CA THR A 24 -3.34 11.45 4.48
C THR A 24 -4.73 11.00 4.90
N ILE A 25 -4.85 9.74 5.36
CA ILE A 25 -6.10 9.16 5.83
C ILE A 25 -6.13 9.09 7.37
N PRO A 26 -7.32 9.02 8.00
CA PRO A 26 -7.42 8.93 9.46
C PRO A 26 -6.65 7.77 10.09
N GLU A 27 -6.59 6.62 9.42
CA GLU A 27 -5.89 5.42 9.91
C GLU A 27 -4.39 5.66 10.09
N VAL A 28 -3.75 6.37 9.16
CA VAL A 28 -2.33 6.74 9.26
C VAL A 28 -2.10 7.60 10.49
N VAL A 29 -2.97 8.58 10.75
CA VAL A 29 -2.87 9.42 11.95
C VAL A 29 -3.04 8.60 13.23
N GLY A 30 -3.93 7.60 13.20
CA GLY A 30 -4.13 6.66 14.31
C GLY A 30 -2.92 5.75 14.59
N GLU A 31 -2.06 5.53 13.59
CA GLU A 31 -0.81 4.76 13.74
C GLU A 31 0.34 5.59 14.34
N LEU A 32 0.28 6.92 14.25
CA LEU A 32 1.29 7.82 14.81
C LEU A 32 1.25 7.80 16.33
N LYS A 33 2.28 7.23 16.95
CA LYS A 33 2.37 7.07 18.42
C LYS A 33 3.52 7.85 19.04
N ASP A 34 4.58 8.10 18.28
CA ASP A 34 5.76 8.78 18.79
C ASP A 34 5.66 10.31 18.63
N HIS A 35 6.26 11.03 19.57
CA HIS A 35 6.21 12.49 19.59
C HIS A 35 6.82 13.12 18.33
N THR A 36 7.83 12.49 17.74
CA THR A 36 8.51 13.02 16.56
C THR A 36 7.61 12.95 15.33
N SER A 37 6.95 11.82 15.08
CA SER A 37 6.05 11.66 13.93
C SER A 37 4.79 12.51 14.06
N LEU A 38 4.24 12.68 15.27
CA LEU A 38 3.14 13.61 15.55
C LEU A 38 3.53 15.06 15.25
N MET A 39 4.69 15.50 15.74
CA MET A 39 5.19 16.85 15.45
C MET A 39 5.43 17.06 13.95
N ASN A 40 5.96 16.05 13.25
CA ASN A 40 6.14 16.11 11.80
C ASN A 40 4.80 16.21 11.07
N PHE A 41 3.77 15.48 11.52
CA PHE A 41 2.41 15.59 10.99
C PHE A 41 1.85 17.00 11.18
N GLU A 42 1.93 17.57 12.39
CA GLU A 42 1.46 18.95 12.66
C GLU A 42 2.16 19.99 11.80
N LEU A 43 3.49 19.90 11.67
CA LEU A 43 4.29 20.84 10.89
C LEU A 43 4.14 20.68 9.37
N SER A 44 3.63 19.54 8.91
CA SER A 44 3.47 19.28 7.47
C SER A 44 2.32 20.08 6.83
N GLY A 45 1.35 20.56 7.64
CA GLY A 45 0.12 21.15 7.12
C GLY A 45 -0.76 20.15 6.35
N CYS A 46 -0.61 18.86 6.67
CA CYS A 46 -1.36 17.76 6.06
C CYS A 46 -2.87 17.89 6.33
N ARG A 47 -3.68 17.58 5.31
CA ARG A 47 -5.12 17.39 5.46
C ARG A 47 -5.43 15.92 5.67
N VAL A 48 -6.35 15.63 6.58
CA VAL A 48 -6.83 14.28 6.83
C VAL A 48 -8.15 14.11 6.11
N GLU A 49 -8.21 13.17 5.18
CA GLU A 49 -9.38 12.92 4.35
C GLU A 49 -9.60 11.42 4.17
N GLU A 50 -10.85 10.98 4.30
CA GLU A 50 -11.24 9.60 3.99
C GLU A 50 -11.10 9.31 2.49
N ALA A 51 -10.84 8.03 2.19
CA ALA A 51 -10.94 7.51 0.83
C ALA A 51 -12.39 7.14 0.51
N ARG A 52 -12.84 7.38 -0.71
CA ARG A 52 -14.20 6.97 -1.12
C ARG A 52 -14.29 5.45 -1.31
N GLU A 53 -15.42 4.88 -0.91
CA GLU A 53 -15.67 3.43 -0.93
C GLU A 53 -15.55 2.81 -2.33
N GLU A 54 -15.90 3.55 -3.39
CA GLU A 54 -15.76 3.11 -4.78
C GLU A 54 -14.30 2.79 -5.15
N TYR A 55 -13.35 3.62 -4.71
CA TYR A 55 -11.92 3.41 -4.94
C TYR A 55 -11.33 2.35 -4.01
N ILE A 56 -11.83 2.23 -2.77
CA ILE A 56 -11.45 1.14 -1.85
C ILE A 56 -11.83 -0.21 -2.48
N SER A 57 -13.06 -0.33 -2.98
CA SER A 57 -13.54 -1.53 -3.65
C SER A 57 -12.72 -1.86 -4.90
N GLU A 58 -12.36 -0.83 -5.68
CA GLU A 58 -11.51 -0.98 -6.85
C GLU A 58 -10.10 -1.49 -6.50
N VAL A 59 -9.44 -0.89 -5.50
CA VAL A 59 -8.11 -1.32 -5.04
C VAL A 59 -8.13 -2.75 -4.52
N ARG A 60 -9.15 -3.14 -3.73
CA ARG A 60 -9.30 -4.53 -3.24
C ARG A 60 -9.35 -5.55 -4.39
N ARG A 61 -9.99 -5.20 -5.51
CA ARG A 61 -10.02 -6.06 -6.70
C ARG A 61 -8.61 -6.26 -7.26
N TYR A 62 -7.82 -5.19 -7.39
CA TYR A 62 -6.44 -5.27 -7.91
C TYR A 62 -5.50 -6.00 -6.96
N VAL A 63 -5.64 -5.79 -5.64
CA VAL A 63 -4.90 -6.55 -4.61
C VAL A 63 -5.14 -8.04 -4.76
N LYS A 64 -6.40 -8.46 -4.98
CA LYS A 64 -6.76 -9.86 -5.21
C LYS A 64 -6.19 -10.40 -6.51
N GLU A 65 -6.16 -9.60 -7.57
CA GLU A 65 -5.61 -9.98 -8.88
C GLU A 65 -4.09 -10.20 -8.83
N LEU A 66 -3.38 -9.33 -8.11
CA LEU A 66 -1.94 -9.46 -7.88
C LEU A 66 -1.57 -10.56 -6.87
N GLY A 67 -2.53 -11.04 -6.10
CA GLY A 67 -2.30 -11.98 -5.00
C GLY A 67 -1.57 -11.36 -3.81
N GLU A 68 -1.71 -10.04 -3.63
CA GLU A 68 -1.11 -9.29 -2.51
C GLU A 68 -1.98 -9.36 -1.25
N PHE A 69 -2.27 -10.57 -0.77
CA PHE A 69 -3.23 -10.82 0.31
C PHE A 69 -2.79 -10.30 1.71
N GLU A 70 -1.60 -9.72 1.82
CA GLU A 70 -0.99 -9.29 3.09
C GLU A 70 -1.04 -7.77 3.28
N LEU A 71 -1.57 -7.00 2.32
CA LEU A 71 -1.77 -5.57 2.51
C LEU A 71 -2.74 -5.32 3.68
N SER A 72 -2.39 -4.36 4.53
CA SER A 72 -3.28 -3.91 5.59
C SER A 72 -4.45 -3.11 5.03
N GLU A 73 -5.50 -2.96 5.83
CA GLU A 73 -6.63 -2.11 5.47
C GLU A 73 -6.20 -0.64 5.32
N THR A 74 -5.24 -0.18 6.14
CA THR A 74 -4.60 1.15 5.99
C THR A 74 -3.99 1.29 4.59
N ASP A 75 -3.21 0.31 4.14
CA ASP A 75 -2.55 0.34 2.82
C ASP A 75 -3.58 0.43 1.67
N VAL A 76 -4.66 -0.36 1.76
CA VAL A 76 -5.75 -0.36 0.78
C VAL A 76 -6.41 1.02 0.69
N LYS A 77 -6.73 1.63 1.83
CA LYS A 77 -7.33 2.96 1.88
C LYS A 77 -6.38 4.05 1.39
N LEU A 78 -5.09 3.92 1.68
CA LEU A 78 -4.06 4.85 1.23
C LEU A 78 -3.90 4.83 -0.29
N LEU A 79 -3.83 3.63 -0.88
CA LEU A 79 -3.84 3.41 -2.33
C LEU A 79 -5.13 3.95 -2.95
N ALA A 80 -6.28 3.72 -2.32
CA ALA A 80 -7.56 4.23 -2.80
C ALA A 80 -7.59 5.75 -2.82
N LYS A 81 -7.06 6.41 -1.77
CA LYS A 81 -6.97 7.87 -1.73
C LYS A 81 -6.04 8.43 -2.80
N ALA A 82 -4.91 7.77 -3.03
CA ALA A 82 -3.98 8.16 -4.09
C ALA A 82 -4.59 7.98 -5.49
N LEU A 83 -5.37 6.92 -5.70
CA LEU A 83 -6.10 6.68 -6.95
C LEU A 83 -7.19 7.74 -7.18
N GLU A 84 -7.99 8.03 -6.14
CA GLU A 84 -9.08 9.03 -6.17
C GLU A 84 -8.58 10.39 -6.65
N LEU A 85 -7.46 10.84 -6.07
CA LEU A 85 -6.91 12.17 -6.31
C LEU A 85 -5.91 12.22 -7.48
N LYS A 86 -5.58 11.07 -8.07
CA LYS A 86 -4.46 10.93 -9.02
C LYS A 86 -3.17 11.57 -8.47
N GLY A 87 -2.96 11.39 -7.17
CA GLY A 87 -1.84 11.98 -6.44
C GLY A 87 -0.63 11.06 -6.41
N ILE A 88 0.48 11.60 -5.91
CA ILE A 88 1.73 10.88 -5.74
C ILE A 88 1.74 10.23 -4.36
N LEU A 89 1.82 8.91 -4.32
CA LEU A 89 1.88 8.15 -3.08
C LEU A 89 3.32 8.10 -2.55
N VAL A 90 3.52 8.58 -1.32
CA VAL A 90 4.82 8.61 -0.64
C VAL A 90 4.89 7.46 0.34
N THR A 91 5.62 6.40 -0.02
CA THR A 91 5.76 5.20 0.81
C THR A 91 7.07 4.47 0.50
N ASP A 92 7.63 3.82 1.52
CA ASP A 92 8.78 2.92 1.40
C ASP A 92 8.35 1.43 1.32
N ASP A 93 7.07 1.09 1.38
CA ASP A 93 6.62 -0.30 1.33
C ASP A 93 6.60 -0.84 -0.11
N TYR A 94 7.30 -1.96 -0.37
CA TYR A 94 7.36 -2.55 -1.71
C TYR A 94 6.06 -3.23 -2.15
N SER A 95 5.28 -3.80 -1.23
CA SER A 95 3.97 -4.38 -1.54
C SER A 95 2.99 -3.28 -1.94
N VAL A 96 3.01 -2.14 -1.23
CA VAL A 96 2.22 -0.96 -1.59
C VAL A 96 2.67 -0.38 -2.93
N GLN A 97 3.99 -0.24 -3.15
CA GLN A 97 4.53 0.20 -4.44
C GLN A 97 4.17 -0.75 -5.59
N ASN A 98 4.10 -2.05 -5.34
CA ASN A 98 3.74 -3.06 -6.34
C ASN A 98 2.29 -2.86 -6.82
N VAL A 99 1.35 -2.73 -5.89
CA VAL A 99 -0.06 -2.45 -6.21
C VAL A 99 -0.18 -1.09 -6.90
N ALA A 100 0.47 -0.05 -6.36
CA ALA A 100 0.46 1.29 -6.95
C ALA A 100 0.97 1.29 -8.41
N SER A 101 2.08 0.59 -8.68
CA SER A 101 2.65 0.46 -10.01
C SER A 101 1.72 -0.29 -10.97
N TYR A 102 1.00 -1.30 -10.48
CA TYR A 102 0.04 -2.07 -11.29
C TYR A 102 -1.17 -1.22 -11.72
N ILE A 103 -1.65 -0.36 -10.83
CA ILE A 103 -2.85 0.47 -11.05
C ILE A 103 -2.54 1.86 -11.62
N GLY A 104 -1.26 2.16 -11.88
CA GLY A 104 -0.81 3.40 -12.50
C GLY A 104 -0.72 4.61 -11.56
N ILE A 105 -0.60 4.39 -10.25
CA ILE A 105 -0.33 5.46 -9.28
C ILE A 105 1.17 5.77 -9.27
N GLU A 106 1.51 7.07 -9.37
CA GLU A 106 2.89 7.51 -9.21
C GLU A 106 3.32 7.37 -7.76
N THR A 107 4.46 6.72 -7.53
CA THR A 107 5.06 6.61 -6.19
C THR A 107 6.33 7.43 -6.05
N SER A 108 6.52 7.99 -4.87
CA SER A 108 7.75 8.66 -4.44
C SER A 108 8.31 7.92 -3.22
N PRO A 109 9.34 7.09 -3.38
CA PRO A 109 9.97 6.45 -2.24
C PRO A 109 10.72 7.48 -1.39
N ILE A 110 11.00 7.13 -0.13
CA ILE A 110 11.65 8.02 0.84
C ILE A 110 13.14 7.67 0.94
N ILE A 111 13.43 6.41 1.30
CA ILE A 111 14.79 5.87 1.40
C ILE A 111 15.01 4.76 0.39
N ARG A 112 13.99 3.92 0.19
CA ARG A 112 14.12 2.74 -0.68
C ARG A 112 14.13 3.14 -2.16
N GLY A 113 14.51 2.20 -3.01
CA GLY A 113 14.38 2.39 -4.45
C GLY A 113 12.91 2.34 -4.89
N LYS A 114 12.65 2.76 -6.13
CA LYS A 114 11.39 2.45 -6.79
C LYS A 114 11.36 0.98 -7.18
N ILE A 115 10.22 0.33 -7.03
CA ILE A 115 9.97 -0.96 -7.65
C ILE A 115 10.20 -0.88 -9.17
N ARG A 116 10.82 -1.90 -9.75
CA ARG A 116 11.22 -1.93 -11.17
C ARG A 116 10.26 -2.71 -12.06
N GLU A 117 9.56 -3.66 -11.47
CA GLU A 117 8.68 -4.59 -12.17
C GLU A 117 7.51 -4.93 -11.25
N VAL A 118 6.31 -5.09 -11.83
CA VAL A 118 5.15 -5.57 -11.10
C VAL A 118 5.33 -7.06 -10.83
N ILE A 119 5.04 -7.48 -9.60
CA ILE A 119 5.15 -8.87 -9.15
C ILE A 119 3.74 -9.40 -8.88
N LYS A 120 3.38 -10.51 -9.53
CA LYS A 120 2.19 -11.29 -9.21
C LYS A 120 2.54 -12.45 -8.29
N TRP A 121 1.64 -12.74 -7.37
CA TRP A 121 1.79 -13.79 -6.38
C TRP A 121 0.65 -14.80 -6.51
N GLU A 122 0.97 -16.06 -6.27
CA GLU A 122 -0.02 -17.11 -6.07
C GLU A 122 0.20 -17.78 -4.71
N ARG A 123 -0.89 -18.21 -4.08
CA ARG A 123 -0.84 -19.09 -2.92
C ARG A 123 -0.69 -20.52 -3.38
N ARG A 124 0.42 -21.15 -2.98
CA ARG A 124 0.76 -22.52 -3.39
C ARG A 124 1.11 -23.39 -2.19
N CYS A 125 0.49 -24.57 -2.12
CA CYS A 125 0.76 -25.53 -1.07
C CYS A 125 2.23 -25.96 -1.08
N SER A 126 2.86 -25.96 0.10
CA SER A 126 4.25 -26.37 0.28
C SER A 126 4.49 -27.88 0.08
N GLY A 127 3.48 -28.71 0.36
CA GLY A 127 3.54 -30.17 0.19
C GLY A 127 3.19 -30.60 -1.23
N CYS A 128 1.92 -30.49 -1.62
CA CYS A 128 1.45 -31.00 -2.91
C CYS A 128 1.61 -30.05 -4.10
N GLY A 129 2.04 -28.80 -3.87
CA GLY A 129 2.27 -27.83 -4.94
C GLY A 129 1.01 -27.32 -5.65
N ARG A 130 -0.20 -27.61 -5.18
CA ARG A 130 -1.44 -27.07 -5.76
C ARG A 130 -1.62 -25.60 -5.41
N ARG A 131 -2.29 -24.86 -6.29
CA ARG A 131 -2.80 -23.52 -5.99
C ARG A 131 -3.99 -23.65 -5.05
N VAL A 132 -3.94 -22.95 -3.93
CA VAL A 132 -4.93 -23.05 -2.86
C VAL A 132 -5.09 -21.67 -2.24
N ASP A 133 -6.32 -21.19 -2.09
CA ASP A 133 -6.56 -19.84 -1.55
C ASP A 133 -6.63 -19.80 -0.01
N SER A 134 -6.74 -20.96 0.67
CA SER A 134 -6.68 -21.08 2.12
C SER A 134 -5.25 -21.13 2.67
N GLU A 135 -5.08 -20.85 3.97
CA GLU A 135 -3.78 -20.91 4.66
C GLU A 135 -3.28 -22.35 4.83
N ILE A 136 -4.21 -23.28 4.98
CA ILE A 136 -3.94 -24.72 5.10
C ILE A 136 -4.51 -25.43 3.87
N CYS A 137 -3.72 -26.31 3.27
CA CYS A 137 -4.12 -27.05 2.09
C CYS A 137 -5.26 -28.04 2.42
N PRO A 138 -6.44 -27.93 1.77
CA PRO A 138 -7.56 -28.84 2.03
C PRO A 138 -7.32 -30.26 1.47
N PHE A 139 -6.28 -30.45 0.65
CA PHE A 139 -5.99 -31.72 0.00
C PHE A 139 -4.93 -32.56 0.73
N CYS A 140 -3.96 -31.93 1.38
CA CYS A 140 -2.84 -32.63 2.02
C CYS A 140 -2.47 -32.09 3.41
N GLY A 141 -3.20 -31.11 3.94
CA GLY A 141 -3.00 -30.55 5.28
C GLY A 141 -1.74 -29.69 5.45
N SER A 142 -0.89 -29.56 4.45
CA SER A 142 0.34 -28.75 4.54
C SER A 142 0.04 -27.25 4.44
N GLU A 143 0.94 -26.43 5.00
CA GLU A 143 0.90 -24.97 4.91
C GLU A 143 0.96 -24.48 3.46
N VAL A 144 0.28 -23.37 3.20
CA VAL A 144 0.27 -22.68 1.91
C VAL A 144 1.18 -21.46 1.98
N ARG A 145 2.07 -21.32 1.01
CA ARG A 145 3.04 -20.21 0.95
C ARG A 145 2.78 -19.33 -0.26
N LYS A 146 3.08 -18.05 -0.10
CA LYS A 146 3.11 -17.06 -1.19
C LYS A 146 4.29 -17.39 -2.12
N LYS A 147 4.02 -17.60 -3.40
CA LYS A 147 5.05 -17.79 -4.43
C LYS A 147 4.89 -16.76 -5.53
N ARG A 148 6.01 -16.21 -5.99
CA ARG A 148 6.06 -15.31 -7.14
C ARG A 148 5.73 -16.10 -8.41
N ILE A 149 4.77 -15.60 -9.18
CA ILE A 149 4.50 -16.08 -10.54
C ILE A 149 5.59 -15.49 -11.44
N ARG A 150 6.27 -16.36 -12.19
CA ARG A 150 7.14 -15.93 -13.28
C ARG A 150 6.30 -16.05 -14.56
N GLU A 151 5.96 -14.92 -15.16
CA GLU A 151 5.47 -14.89 -16.55
C GLU A 151 6.63 -15.13 -17.52
#